data_AF-A0A2V7PS91-F1
#
_entry.id   AF-A0A2V7PS91-F1
#
_cell.length_a   1.000
_cell.length_b   1.000
_cell.length_c   1.000
_cell.angle_alpha   90.00
_cell.angle_beta   90.00
_cell.angle_gamma   90.00
#
_symmetry.space_group_name_H-M   'P 1'
#
loop_
_entity.id
_entity.type
_entity.pdbx_description
1 polymer ?
#
loop_
_entity_poly.entity_id
_entity_poly.type
_entity_poly.pdbx_seq_one_letter_code
_entity_poly.pdbx_strand_id
1 'polypeptide(L)' 'MKRADRLGAVAPGKLADLILVDGDPVADIANIRRVSLVMKDGVLFDPAAVYRT' A
#
# COMPACT_ATOMS: atom_id res chain seq x y z
N MET A 1 -9.27 15.79 -14.32
CA MET A 1 -9.33 15.26 -12.94
C MET A 1 -8.01 15.48 -12.24
N LYS A 2 -8.02 15.89 -10.97
CA LYS A 2 -6.81 16.03 -10.16
C LYS A 2 -6.40 14.65 -9.62
N ARG A 3 -5.11 14.44 -9.34
CA ARG A 3 -4.61 13.17 -8.78
C ARG A 3 -5.33 12.77 -7.49
N ALA A 4 -5.65 13.76 -6.65
CA ALA A 4 -6.38 13.58 -5.40
C ALA A 4 -7.78 12.97 -5.59
N ASP A 5 -8.40 13.10 -6.77
CA ASP A 5 -9.71 12.50 -7.04
C ASP A 5 -9.61 10.97 -7.07
N ARG A 6 -8.44 10.41 -7.40
CA ARG A 6 -8.23 8.98 -7.61
C ARG A 6 -7.35 8.29 -6.56
N LEU A 7 -6.53 9.05 -5.82
CA LEU A 7 -5.50 8.52 -4.91
C LEU A 7 -5.50 9.24 -3.55
N GLY A 8 -4.69 8.74 -2.62
CA GLY A 8 -4.36 9.42 -1.35
C GLY A 8 -5.29 9.15 -0.17
N ALA A 9 -6.31 8.30 -0.33
CA ALA A 9 -7.14 7.84 0.77
C ALA A 9 -7.75 6.47 0.45
N VAL A 10 -8.06 5.70 1.49
CA VAL A 10 -8.81 4.44 1.38
C VAL A 10 -10.30 4.77 1.41
N ALA A 11 -10.91 4.89 0.23
CA ALA A 11 -12.33 5.19 0.10
C ALA A 11 -12.90 4.63 -1.21
N PRO A 12 -14.22 4.33 -1.28
CA PRO A 12 -14.87 3.92 -2.52
C PRO A 12 -14.66 4.93 -3.67
N GLY A 13 -14.51 4.42 -4.89
CA GLY A 13 -14.30 5.23 -6.09
C GLY A 13 -12.85 5.69 -6.33
N LYS A 14 -11.93 5.43 -5.40
CA LYS A 14 -10.48 5.61 -5.58
C LYS A 14 -9.82 4.34 -6.11
N LEU A 15 -8.61 4.48 -6.64
CA LEU A 15 -7.79 3.35 -7.06
C LEU A 15 -7.46 2.47 -5.85
N ALA A 16 -7.47 1.16 -6.08
CA ALA A 16 -7.12 0.14 -5.10
C ALA A 16 -5.58 0.04 -4.98
N ASP A 17 -4.98 1.12 -4.49
CA ASP A 17 -3.55 1.26 -4.21
C ASP A 17 -3.33 1.25 -2.70
N LEU A 18 -2.89 0.12 -2.16
CA LEU A 18 -2.83 -0.15 -0.73
C LEU A 18 -1.57 -0.94 -0.38
N ILE A 19 -1.11 -0.81 0.87
CA ILE A 19 -0.08 -1.68 1.44
C ILE A 19 -0.59 -2.28 2.74
N LEU A 20 -0.25 -3.54 3.00
CA LEU A 20 -0.41 -4.16 4.30
C LEU A 20 0.90 -4.05 5.06
N VAL A 21 0.84 -3.50 6.27
CA VAL A 21 1.99 -3.30 7.14
C VAL A 21 1.82 -4.16 8.38
N ASP A 22 2.85 -4.93 8.71
CA ASP A 22 2.88 -5.69 9.94
C ASP A 22 3.39 -4.78 11.07
N GLY A 23 2.52 -4.49 12.04
CA GLY A 23 2.79 -3.56 13.15
C GLY A 23 1.90 -2.33 13.10
N ASP A 24 2.12 -1.40 14.02
CA ASP A 24 1.36 -0.15 14.11
C ASP A 24 2.26 1.06 13.76
N PRO A 25 2.09 1.67 12.57
CA PRO A 25 2.79 2.88 12.18
C PRO A 25 2.47 4.13 13.01
N VAL A 26 1.32 4.16 13.70
CA VAL A 26 0.93 5.26 14.59
C VAL A 26 1.74 5.20 15.88
N ALA A 27 1.96 4.00 16.41
CA ALA A 27 2.81 3.78 17.58
C ALA A 27 4.31 3.87 17.27
N ASP A 28 4.74 3.33 16.12
CA ASP A 28 6.12 3.41 15.65
C ASP A 28 6.18 3.50 14.12
N ILE A 29 6.57 4.69 13.62
CA ILE A 29 6.65 4.97 12.19
C ILE A 29 7.66 4.08 11.46
N ALA A 30 8.62 3.45 12.14
CA ALA A 30 9.53 2.49 11.51
C ALA A 30 8.80 1.27 10.95
N ASN A 31 7.63 0.92 11.49
CA ASN A 31 6.82 -0.21 11.02
C ASN A 31 6.43 -0.10 9.54
N ILE A 32 6.36 1.10 8.94
CA ILE A 32 6.04 1.25 7.50
C ILE A 32 6.98 0.48 6.56
N ARG A 33 8.17 0.07 7.04
CA ARG A 33 9.13 -0.75 6.29
C ARG A 33 8.80 -2.23 6.30
N ARG A 34 7.90 -2.68 7.17
CA ARG A 34 7.48 -4.07 7.33
C ARG A 34 6.25 -4.37 6.47
N VAL A 35 6.38 -4.14 5.17
CA VAL A 35 5.29 -4.36 4.21
C VAL A 35 5.17 -5.85 3.90
N SER A 36 4.01 -6.44 4.19
CA SER A 36 3.71 -7.86 3.95
C SER A 36 2.98 -8.10 2.64
N LEU A 37 2.27 -7.09 2.11
CA LEU A 37 1.55 -7.19 0.83
C LEU A 37 1.45 -5.81 0.18
N VAL A 38 1.56 -5.76 -1.15
CA VAL A 38 1.27 -4.56 -1.94
C VAL A 38 0.11 -4.85 -2.87
N MET A 39 -0.88 -3.96 -2.90
CA MET A 39 -1.93 -3.93 -3.92
C MET A 39 -1.72 -2.68 -4.79
N LYS A 40 -1.60 -2.88 -6.10
CA LYS A 40 -1.48 -1.78 -7.08
C LYS A 40 -2.50 -1.98 -8.18
N ASP A 41 -3.35 -0.96 -8.40
CA ASP A 41 -4.46 -1.01 -9.35
C ASP A 41 -5.34 -2.28 -9.18
N GLY A 42 -5.52 -2.74 -7.94
CA GLY A 42 -6.29 -3.95 -7.61
C GLY A 42 -5.54 -5.28 -7.79
N VAL A 43 -4.30 -5.27 -8.26
CA VAL A 43 -3.46 -6.47 -8.40
C VAL A 43 -2.59 -6.64 -7.16
N LEU A 44 -2.53 -7.86 -6.64
CA LEU A 44 -1.71 -8.22 -5.48
C LEU A 44 -0.28 -8.59 -5.88
N PHE A 45 0.69 -8.10 -5.12
CA PHE A 45 2.12 -8.36 -5.28
C PHE A 45 2.72 -8.83 -3.95
N ASP A 46 3.50 -9.92 -4.01
CA ASP A 46 4.42 -10.32 -2.93
C ASP A 46 5.69 -9.44 -3.00
N PRO A 47 5.94 -8.56 -2.02
CA PRO A 47 7.12 -7.70 -2.03
C PRO A 47 8.43 -8.50 -2.09
N ALA A 48 8.50 -9.64 -1.40
CA ALA A 48 9.70 -10.45 -1.40
C ALA A 48 10.00 -11.02 -2.79
N ALA A 49 8.98 -11.30 -3.60
CA ALA A 49 9.14 -11.73 -4.98
C ALA A 49 9.67 -10.64 -5.90
N VAL A 50 9.24 -9.39 -5.70
CA VAL A 50 9.65 -8.25 -6.53
C VAL A 50 11.13 -7.91 -6.37
N TYR A 51 11.70 -8.04 -5.16
CA TYR A 51 13.11 -7.71 -4.90
C TYR A 51 14.10 -8.81 -5.31
N ARG A 52 13.64 -9.98 -5.75
CA ARG A 52 14.52 -11.11 -6.12
C ARG A 52 15.07 -11.02 -7.56
N THR A 53 14.64 -10.05 -8.35
CA THR A 53 15.07 -9.82 -9.74
C THR A 53 16.10 -8.71 -9.83
#